data_AF-W8TD81-F1
#
_entry.id   AF-W8TD81-F1
#
_cell.length_a   1.000
_cell.length_b   1.000
_cell.length_c   1.000
_cell.angle_alpha   90.00
_cell.angle_beta   90.00
_cell.angle_gamma   90.00
#
_symmetry.space_group_name_H-M   'P 1'
#
loop_
_entity.id
_entity.type
_entity.pdbx_description
1 polymer ?
#
loop_
_entity_poly.entity_id
_entity_poly.type
_entity_poly.pdbx_seq_one_letter_code
_entity_poly.pdbx_strand_id
1 'polypeptide(L)'
;MGKNISDYLYGAGNIMLNATREVVQRHEDESVQAERNYGAGILIQALFEVNVEDDVIISLVQKYYGFSERESEELMVSERTINIPCQKLETFLVRSEGYTRDEAVNFILKNGIPDFLREKKVSWKLSPRELLLKVEKEQQNY
;
A
#
# COMPACT_ATOMS: atom_id res chain seq x y z
N MET A 1 15.43 -20.08 -19.19
CA MET A 1 15.95 -18.69 -19.08
C MET A 1 15.06 -17.98 -18.07
N GLY A 2 15.49 -17.94 -16.81
CA GLY A 2 14.73 -17.29 -15.74
C GLY A 2 14.99 -15.79 -15.79
N LYS A 3 13.93 -14.98 -15.86
CA LYS A 3 14.02 -13.53 -15.71
C LYS A 3 14.60 -13.25 -14.31
N ASN A 4 15.73 -12.57 -14.24
CA ASN A 4 16.40 -12.26 -12.98
C ASN A 4 15.76 -11.03 -12.34
N ILE A 5 15.53 -11.07 -11.03
CA ILE A 5 14.96 -9.95 -10.27
C ILE A 5 15.79 -8.67 -10.36
N SER A 6 17.08 -8.78 -10.73
CA SER A 6 17.93 -7.62 -11.04
C SER A 6 17.26 -6.69 -12.04
N ASP A 7 16.57 -7.25 -13.03
CA ASP A 7 15.98 -6.49 -14.14
C ASP A 7 14.76 -5.66 -13.66
N TYR A 8 14.08 -6.12 -12.61
CA TYR A 8 12.99 -5.38 -11.96
C TYR A 8 13.51 -4.35 -10.94
N LEU A 9 14.59 -4.68 -10.24
CA LEU A 9 15.21 -3.81 -9.23
C LEU A 9 15.93 -2.60 -9.84
N TYR A 10 16.39 -2.69 -11.10
CA TYR A 10 16.99 -1.53 -11.80
C TYR A 10 16.00 -0.37 -12.03
N GLY A 11 14.68 -0.62 -12.02
CA GLY A 11 13.65 0.42 -12.11
C GLY A 11 13.30 1.09 -10.77
N ALA A 12 13.54 0.40 -9.64
CA ALA A 12 13.20 0.85 -8.28
C ALA A 12 14.42 1.44 -7.57
N GLY A 13 15.09 2.39 -8.22
CA GLY A 13 16.30 3.03 -7.72
C GLY A 13 16.16 3.57 -6.28
N ASN A 14 17.00 3.05 -5.38
CA ASN A 14 17.45 3.62 -4.10
C ASN A 14 16.49 3.71 -2.89
N ILE A 15 15.27 3.15 -2.89
CA ILE A 15 14.39 3.26 -1.70
C ILE A 15 14.58 2.10 -0.68
N MET A 16 15.16 0.96 -1.09
CA MET A 16 15.06 -0.27 -0.28
C MET A 16 16.20 -0.55 0.73
N LEU A 17 17.30 0.23 0.77
CA LEU A 17 18.50 -0.20 1.53
C LEU A 17 18.79 0.50 2.87
N ASN A 18 17.98 1.48 3.30
CA ASN A 18 18.28 2.24 4.54
C ASN A 18 17.29 2.02 5.72
N ALA A 19 16.23 1.23 5.58
CA ALA A 19 15.22 1.09 6.64
C ALA A 19 15.51 -0.04 7.67
N THR A 20 16.51 -0.91 7.45
CA THR A 20 16.69 -2.14 8.25
C THR A 20 17.74 -2.06 9.37
N ARG A 21 17.97 -0.89 9.96
CA ARG A 21 18.92 -0.82 11.08
C ARG A 21 18.50 0.16 12.18
N GLU A 22 17.55 -0.22 13.03
CA GLU A 22 17.46 0.19 14.45
C GLU A 22 16.63 -0.83 15.27
N VAL A 23 17.28 -1.62 16.14
CA VAL A 23 17.10 -1.69 17.63
C VAL A 23 15.93 -2.61 18.09
N VAL A 24 16.17 -3.89 18.43
CA VAL A 24 16.55 -4.47 19.76
C VAL A 24 15.42 -4.58 20.81
N GLN A 25 15.08 -5.85 21.12
CA GLN A 25 14.71 -6.47 22.40
C GLN A 25 13.30 -6.35 23.03
N ARG A 26 12.61 -7.50 22.97
CA ARG A 26 11.53 -8.07 23.80
C ARG A 26 10.29 -7.22 24.09
N HIS A 27 9.83 -6.49 23.09
CA HIS A 27 8.40 -6.29 22.72
C HIS A 27 8.18 -6.90 21.31
N GLU A 28 8.89 -8.00 21.06
CA GLU A 28 9.42 -8.37 19.74
C GLU A 28 8.36 -8.92 18.79
N ASP A 29 7.38 -9.71 19.21
CA ASP A 29 6.56 -10.42 18.21
C ASP A 29 5.57 -9.51 17.47
N GLU A 30 4.89 -8.59 18.15
CA GLU A 30 3.93 -7.67 17.49
C GLU A 30 4.64 -6.61 16.65
N SER A 31 5.75 -6.05 17.16
CA SER A 31 6.54 -5.06 16.42
C SER A 31 7.25 -5.69 15.22
N VAL A 32 7.81 -6.90 15.37
CA VAL A 32 8.40 -7.66 14.27
C VAL A 32 7.33 -8.05 13.25
N GLN A 33 6.13 -8.46 13.68
CA GLN A 33 5.05 -8.79 12.75
C GLN A 33 4.52 -7.55 12.02
N ALA A 34 4.43 -6.39 12.71
CA ALA A 34 4.05 -5.13 12.09
C ALA A 34 5.08 -4.65 11.05
N GLU A 35 6.36 -4.67 11.40
CA GLU A 35 7.48 -4.37 10.48
C GLU A 35 7.50 -5.32 9.28
N ARG A 36 7.27 -6.61 9.52
CA ARG A 36 7.19 -7.63 8.47
C ARG A 36 6.02 -7.38 7.52
N ASN A 37 4.83 -7.08 8.05
CA ASN A 37 3.66 -6.73 7.25
C ASN A 37 3.91 -5.45 6.45
N TYR A 38 4.52 -4.44 7.07
CA TYR A 38 4.84 -3.16 6.43
C TYR A 38 5.84 -3.33 5.29
N GLY A 39 6.93 -4.05 5.51
CA GLY A 39 7.93 -4.35 4.48
C GLY A 39 7.34 -5.14 3.31
N ALA A 40 6.49 -6.13 3.59
CA ALA A 40 5.79 -6.88 2.55
C ALA A 40 4.81 -5.99 1.76
N GLY A 41 4.12 -5.06 2.43
CA GLY A 41 3.27 -4.06 1.78
C GLY A 41 4.06 -3.17 0.81
N ILE A 42 5.22 -2.65 1.22
CA ILE A 42 6.12 -1.87 0.35
C ILE A 42 6.55 -2.70 -0.88
N LEU A 43 6.92 -3.96 -0.68
CA LEU A 43 7.30 -4.84 -1.79
C LEU A 43 6.13 -5.00 -2.78
N ILE A 44 4.93 -5.28 -2.29
CA ILE A 44 3.73 -5.43 -3.13
C ILE A 44 3.45 -4.16 -3.91
N GLN A 45 3.51 -2.98 -3.27
CA GLN A 45 3.30 -1.69 -3.93
C GLN A 45 4.29 -1.48 -5.08
N ALA A 46 5.58 -1.70 -4.83
CA ALA A 46 6.63 -1.56 -5.85
C ALA A 46 6.45 -2.54 -7.02
N LEU A 47 6.02 -3.78 -6.74
CA LEU A 47 5.76 -4.78 -7.77
C LEU A 47 4.52 -4.43 -8.62
N PHE A 48 3.49 -3.82 -8.02
CA PHE A 48 2.35 -3.31 -8.78
C PHE A 48 2.74 -2.14 -9.69
N GLU A 49 3.63 -1.25 -9.28
CA GLU A 49 4.09 -0.13 -10.11
C GLU A 49 4.75 -0.59 -11.42
N VAL A 50 5.42 -1.74 -11.40
CA VAL A 50 6.06 -2.34 -12.58
C VAL A 50 5.23 -3.44 -13.24
N ASN A 51 3.94 -3.56 -12.89
CA ASN A 51 2.98 -4.52 -13.46
C ASN A 51 3.43 -5.98 -13.38
N VAL A 52 3.99 -6.41 -12.25
CA VAL A 52 4.23 -7.84 -11.98
C VAL A 52 2.89 -8.58 -11.82
N GLU A 53 2.82 -9.81 -12.31
CA GLU A 53 1.63 -10.67 -12.20
C GLU A 53 1.35 -11.07 -10.74
N ASP A 54 0.07 -11.16 -10.36
CA ASP A 54 -0.41 -11.40 -8.98
C ASP A 54 0.21 -12.67 -8.35
N ASP A 55 0.32 -13.76 -9.11
CA ASP A 55 0.90 -15.04 -8.67
C ASP A 55 2.40 -14.93 -8.35
N VAL A 56 3.12 -14.11 -9.12
CA VAL A 56 4.52 -13.79 -8.88
C VAL A 56 4.68 -12.93 -7.62
N ILE A 57 3.79 -11.94 -7.42
CA ILE A 57 3.77 -11.13 -6.20
C ILE A 57 3.57 -12.02 -4.96
N ILE A 58 2.54 -12.87 -4.98
CA ILE A 58 2.25 -13.82 -3.90
C ILE A 58 3.48 -14.69 -3.61
N SER A 59 4.07 -15.29 -4.63
CA SER A 59 5.25 -16.15 -4.49
C SER A 59 6.44 -15.43 -3.86
N LEU A 60 6.67 -14.16 -4.22
CA LEU A 60 7.77 -13.36 -3.66
C LEU A 60 7.52 -12.99 -2.20
N VAL A 61 6.29 -12.65 -1.83
CA VAL A 61 5.90 -12.35 -0.45
C VAL A 61 6.06 -13.59 0.44
N GLN A 62 5.61 -14.76 -0.01
CA GLN A 62 5.83 -16.03 0.69
C GLN A 62 7.32 -16.32 0.87
N LYS A 63 8.12 -16.13 -0.19
CA LYS A 63 9.55 -16.47 -0.18
C LYS A 63 10.38 -15.59 0.75
N TYR A 64 10.18 -14.27 0.69
CA TYR A 64 11.05 -13.32 1.40
C TYR A 64 10.53 -12.93 2.77
N TYR A 65 9.22 -12.97 2.96
CA TYR A 65 8.60 -12.63 4.22
C TYR A 65 7.98 -13.83 4.90
N GLY A 66 7.95 -15.04 4.33
CA GLY A 66 7.51 -16.26 5.04
C GLY A 66 6.00 -16.35 5.32
N PHE A 67 5.18 -15.56 4.62
CA PHE A 67 3.72 -15.65 4.73
C PHE A 67 3.19 -16.93 4.07
N SER A 68 2.03 -17.41 4.52
CA SER A 68 1.25 -18.40 3.78
C SER A 68 0.68 -17.80 2.49
N GLU A 69 0.20 -18.66 1.59
CA GLU A 69 -0.45 -18.23 0.34
C GLU A 69 -1.64 -17.31 0.63
N ARG A 70 -2.52 -17.76 1.54
CA ARG A 70 -3.68 -16.99 1.99
C ARG A 70 -3.30 -15.62 2.56
N GLU A 71 -2.31 -15.56 3.46
CA GLU A 71 -1.86 -14.29 4.04
C GLU A 71 -1.27 -13.36 2.98
N SER A 72 -0.51 -13.90 2.04
CA SER A 72 0.08 -13.14 0.94
C SER A 72 -0.99 -12.56 0.01
N GLU A 73 -2.02 -13.36 -0.30
CA GLU A 73 -3.17 -12.93 -1.09
C GLU A 73 -3.98 -11.86 -0.35
N GLU A 74 -4.29 -12.06 0.94
CA GLU A 74 -5.00 -11.08 1.77
C GLU A 74 -4.25 -9.75 1.84
N LEU A 75 -2.92 -9.80 2.05
CA LEU A 75 -2.09 -8.61 2.07
C LEU A 75 -2.08 -7.92 0.70
N MET A 76 -1.87 -8.67 -0.39
CA MET A 76 -1.88 -8.13 -1.76
C MET A 76 -3.22 -7.47 -2.11
N VAL A 77 -4.34 -8.09 -1.75
CA VAL A 77 -5.68 -7.53 -1.96
C VAL A 77 -5.85 -6.25 -1.15
N SER A 78 -5.43 -6.23 0.12
CA SER A 78 -5.49 -5.04 0.97
C SER A 78 -4.67 -3.89 0.39
N GLU A 79 -3.44 -4.15 -0.03
CA GLU A 79 -2.57 -3.15 -0.66
C GLU A 79 -3.23 -2.56 -1.91
N ARG A 80 -3.71 -3.43 -2.81
CA ARG A 80 -4.34 -3.03 -4.09
C ARG A 80 -5.62 -2.22 -3.90
N THR A 81 -6.45 -2.61 -2.93
CA THR A 81 -7.82 -2.09 -2.81
C THR A 81 -7.96 -0.96 -1.80
N ILE A 82 -7.01 -0.81 -0.86
CA ILE A 82 -7.08 0.18 0.22
C ILE A 82 -5.84 1.06 0.21
N ASN A 83 -4.66 0.51 0.46
CA ASN A 83 -3.47 1.30 0.77
C ASN A 83 -2.97 2.09 -0.46
N ILE A 84 -2.89 1.46 -1.63
CA ILE A 84 -2.47 2.13 -2.88
C ILE A 84 -3.44 3.27 -3.25
N PRO A 85 -4.78 3.07 -3.28
CA PRO A 85 -5.71 4.17 -3.49
C PRO A 85 -5.55 5.32 -2.47
N CYS A 86 -5.38 5.01 -1.18
CA CYS A 86 -5.14 6.02 -0.14
C CYS A 86 -3.84 6.80 -0.39
N GLN A 87 -2.75 6.13 -0.72
CA GLN A 87 -1.46 6.76 -1.03
C GLN A 87 -1.52 7.64 -2.28
N LYS A 88 -2.26 7.20 -3.31
CA LYS A 88 -2.52 8.01 -4.52
C LYS A 88 -3.37 9.24 -4.19
N LEU A 89 -4.36 9.10 -3.30
CA LEU A 89 -5.15 10.23 -2.81
C LEU A 89 -4.32 11.20 -1.99
N GLU A 90 -3.50 10.72 -1.06
CA GLU A 90 -2.56 11.55 -0.29
C GLU A 90 -1.66 12.36 -1.23
N THR A 91 -1.05 11.67 -2.21
CA THR A 91 -0.19 12.31 -3.21
C THR A 91 -0.94 13.37 -4.01
N PHE A 92 -2.19 13.10 -4.38
CA PHE A 92 -3.04 14.06 -5.10
C PHE A 92 -3.35 15.30 -4.25
N LEU A 93 -3.76 15.12 -2.98
CA LEU A 93 -4.05 16.21 -2.05
C LEU A 93 -2.83 17.12 -1.84
N VAL A 94 -1.64 16.51 -1.66
CA VAL A 94 -0.40 17.26 -1.47
C VAL A 94 0.01 18.01 -2.74
N ARG A 95 0.00 17.35 -3.90
CA ARG A 95 0.55 17.91 -5.14
C ARG A 95 -0.42 18.82 -5.89
N SER A 96 -1.72 18.64 -5.72
CA SER A 96 -2.75 19.33 -6.53
C SER A 96 -3.63 20.26 -5.71
N GLU A 97 -3.95 19.89 -4.46
CA GLU A 97 -4.86 20.65 -3.59
C GLU A 97 -4.10 21.49 -2.53
N GLY A 98 -2.77 21.41 -2.48
CA GLY A 98 -1.92 22.25 -1.62
C GLY A 98 -1.88 21.83 -0.15
N TYR A 99 -2.29 20.61 0.18
CA TYR A 99 -2.25 20.07 1.54
C TYR A 99 -0.80 19.78 1.95
N THR A 100 -0.49 19.93 3.23
CA THR A 100 0.66 19.27 3.84
C THR A 100 0.41 17.76 3.90
N ARG A 101 1.49 16.96 4.05
CA ARG A 101 1.35 15.51 4.21
C ARG A 101 0.45 15.15 5.40
N ASP A 102 0.64 15.82 6.54
CA ASP A 102 -0.13 15.55 7.75
C ASP A 102 -1.62 15.90 7.57
N GLU A 103 -1.93 17.02 6.90
CA GLU A 103 -3.31 17.37 6.57
C GLU A 103 -3.96 16.35 5.63
N ALA A 104 -3.21 15.83 4.64
CA ALA A 104 -3.71 14.82 3.71
C ALA A 104 -4.00 13.50 4.42
N VAL A 105 -3.10 13.03 5.30
CA VAL A 105 -3.32 11.81 6.10
C VAL A 105 -4.50 12.00 7.05
N ASN A 106 -4.57 13.14 7.75
CA ASN A 106 -5.69 13.46 8.64
C ASN A 106 -7.02 13.52 7.88
N PHE A 107 -7.03 14.08 6.67
CA PHE A 107 -8.20 14.07 5.80
C PHE A 107 -8.64 12.65 5.46
N ILE A 108 -7.71 11.79 5.03
CA ILE A 108 -8.01 10.39 4.66
C ILE A 108 -8.62 9.63 5.85
N LEU A 109 -8.04 9.77 7.04
CA LEU A 109 -8.51 9.07 8.24
C LEU A 109 -9.84 9.63 8.74
N LYS A 110 -9.96 10.96 8.85
CA LYS A 110 -11.18 11.62 9.35
C LYS A 110 -12.40 11.34 8.48
N ASN A 111 -12.19 11.21 7.17
CA ASN A 111 -13.26 10.93 6.21
C ASN A 111 -13.54 9.43 6.03
N GLY A 112 -12.87 8.55 6.78
CA GLY A 112 -13.11 7.11 6.73
C GLY A 112 -12.84 6.48 5.37
N ILE A 113 -11.89 7.04 4.59
CA ILE A 113 -11.58 6.55 3.23
C ILE A 113 -11.21 5.05 3.22
N PRO A 114 -10.41 4.53 4.17
CA PRO A 114 -10.11 3.09 4.19
C PRO A 114 -11.35 2.21 4.36
N ASP A 115 -12.29 2.63 5.21
CA ASP A 115 -13.53 1.89 5.46
C ASP A 115 -14.46 1.99 4.26
N PHE A 116 -14.57 3.17 3.65
CA PHE A 116 -15.30 3.37 2.40
C PHE A 116 -14.78 2.45 1.28
N LEU A 117 -13.47 2.32 1.12
CA LEU A 117 -12.85 1.43 0.14
C LEU A 117 -13.09 -0.05 0.45
N ARG A 118 -13.09 -0.43 1.74
CA ARG A 118 -13.37 -1.79 2.20
C ARG A 118 -14.83 -2.20 1.93
N GLU A 119 -15.77 -1.29 2.13
CA GLU A 119 -17.20 -1.54 1.91
C GLU A 119 -17.56 -1.53 0.42
N LYS A 120 -17.03 -0.56 -0.34
CA LYS A 120 -17.34 -0.37 -1.76
C LYS A 120 -16.28 -1.03 -2.63
N LYS A 121 -16.39 -2.36 -2.81
CA LYS A 121 -15.43 -3.26 -3.53
C LYS A 121 -14.93 -2.83 -4.92
N VAL A 122 -15.45 -1.77 -5.53
CA VAL A 122 -15.03 -1.26 -6.86
C VAL A 122 -14.45 0.17 -6.78
N SER A 123 -14.63 0.88 -5.67
CA SER A 123 -14.18 2.27 -5.51
C SER A 123 -12.66 2.43 -5.57
N TRP A 124 -11.88 1.36 -5.34
CA TRP A 124 -10.43 1.37 -5.46
C TRP A 124 -9.91 1.63 -6.88
N LYS A 125 -10.75 1.42 -7.91
CA LYS A 125 -10.40 1.70 -9.31
C LYS A 125 -10.58 3.17 -9.70
N LEU A 126 -11.18 3.98 -8.82
CA LEU A 126 -11.38 5.40 -9.08
C LEU A 126 -10.04 6.13 -9.10
N SER A 127 -9.93 7.14 -9.95
CA SER A 127 -8.83 8.10 -9.85
C SER A 127 -8.90 8.85 -8.51
N PRO A 128 -7.78 9.39 -8.00
CA PRO A 128 -7.77 10.16 -6.75
C PRO A 128 -8.83 11.27 -6.69
N ARG A 129 -9.02 11.98 -7.81
CA ARG A 129 -10.02 13.04 -7.93
C ARG A 129 -11.45 12.50 -7.87
N GLU A 130 -11.73 11.39 -8.54
CA GLU A 130 -13.05 10.75 -8.50
C GLU A 130 -13.36 10.17 -7.12
N LEU A 131 -12.35 9.61 -6.44
CA LEU A 131 -12.47 9.10 -5.09
C LEU A 131 -12.83 10.23 -4.11
N LEU A 132 -12.14 11.38 -4.21
CA LEU A 132 -12.44 12.58 -3.43
C LEU A 132 -13.88 13.06 -3.65
N LEU A 133 -14.28 13.28 -4.91
CA LEU A 133 -15.63 13.74 -5.24
C LEU A 133 -16.73 12.80 -4.76
N LYS A 134 -16.46 11.49 -4.76
CA LYS A 134 -17.43 10.50 -4.33
C LYS A 134 -17.61 10.52 -2.82
N VAL A 135 -16.52 10.65 -2.07
CA VAL A 135 -16.56 10.75 -0.60
C VAL A 135 -17.28 12.02 -0.16
N GLU A 136 -16.97 13.17 -0.78
CA GLU A 136 -17.64 14.44 -0.48
C GLU A 136 -19.16 14.36 -0.72
N LYS A 137 -19.59 13.69 -1.80
CA LYS A 137 -21.02 13.48 -2.09
C LYS A 137 -21.70 12.58 -1.08
N GLU A 138 -21.05 11.52 -0.62
CA GLU A 138 -21.64 10.61 0.35
C GLU A 138 -21.77 11.27 1.73
N GLN A 139 -20.88 12.21 2.07
CA GLN A 139 -20.93 12.98 3.31
C GLN A 139 -21.99 14.09 3.32
N GLN A 140 -22.41 14.59 2.15
CA GLN A 140 -23.48 15.59 2.04
C GLN A 140 -24.90 14.99 2.15
N ASN A 141 -25.02 13.66 2.04
CA ASN A 141 -26.30 12.94 2.10
C ASN A 141 -26.63 12.41 3.51
N TYR A 142 -25.84 12.78 4.52
CA TYR A 142 -26.07 12.56 5.95
C TYR A 142 -26.29 13.89 6.66
#